data_AF-A0A151TC12-F1
#
_entry.id   AF-A0A151TC12-F1
#
_cell.length_a   1.000
_cell.length_b   1.000
_cell.length_c   1.000
_cell.angle_alpha   90.00
_cell.angle_beta   90.00
_cell.angle_gamma   90.00
#
_symmetry.space_group_name_H-M   'P 1'
#
loop_
_entity.id
_entity.type
_entity.pdbx_description
1 polymer ?
#
loop_
_entity_poly.entity_id
_entity_poly.type
_entity_poly.pdbx_seq_one_letter_code
_entity_poly.pdbx_strand_id
1 'polypeptide(L)'
;MELHDSRGLFTIFFGLLLFLFVVSSLIRGQNFELIPFGSGRRSCPGMSFALQVLHLTLARLLHAFDFGTPSDQPVDMTESPGLTIPKATPLEVLLTPRLPPKLYAY
;
A
#
# COMPACT_ATOMS: atom_id res chain seq x y z
N MET A 1 -15.99 1.66 -30.18
CA MET A 1 -15.74 2.24 -28.85
C MET A 1 -16.37 1.37 -27.76
N GLU A 2 -16.19 0.03 -27.80
CA GLU A 2 -16.77 -0.91 -26.81
C GLU A 2 -15.93 -2.20 -26.58
N LEU A 3 -14.74 -2.36 -27.18
CA LEU A 3 -13.95 -3.60 -27.08
C LEU A 3 -12.72 -3.52 -26.14
N HIS A 4 -12.51 -2.40 -25.45
CA HIS A 4 -11.41 -2.21 -24.48
C HIS A 4 -11.86 -2.31 -23.00
N ASP A 5 -13.17 -2.47 -22.74
CA ASP A 5 -13.73 -2.40 -21.39
C ASP A 5 -13.74 -3.76 -20.67
N SER A 6 -13.94 -4.87 -21.40
CA SER A 6 -14.01 -6.21 -20.78
C SER A 6 -12.68 -6.66 -20.14
N ARG A 7 -11.54 -6.16 -20.64
CA ARG A 7 -10.21 -6.46 -20.07
C ARG A 7 -9.94 -5.65 -18.81
N GLY A 8 -10.41 -4.40 -18.76
CA GLY A 8 -10.33 -3.54 -17.59
C GLY A 8 -11.25 -4.03 -16.47
N LEU A 9 -12.48 -4.45 -16.80
CA LEU A 9 -13.40 -5.01 -15.82
C LEU A 9 -12.87 -6.33 -15.24
N PHE A 10 -12.23 -7.18 -16.06
CA PHE A 10 -11.62 -8.42 -15.59
C PHE A 10 -10.40 -8.18 -14.68
N THR A 11 -9.51 -7.24 -15.02
CA THR A 11 -8.38 -6.88 -14.13
C THR A 11 -8.84 -6.18 -12.86
N ILE A 12 -9.87 -5.35 -12.92
CA ILE A 12 -10.46 -4.70 -11.74
C ILE A 12 -11.13 -5.75 -10.84
N PHE A 13 -11.93 -6.66 -11.40
CA PHE A 13 -12.65 -7.67 -10.62
C PHE A 13 -11.69 -8.68 -10.00
N PHE A 14 -10.70 -9.15 -10.76
CA PHE A 14 -9.68 -10.06 -10.25
C PHE A 14 -8.74 -9.35 -9.26
N GLY A 15 -8.38 -8.10 -9.51
CA GLY A 15 -7.59 -7.27 -8.60
C GLY A 15 -8.32 -7.00 -7.28
N LEU A 16 -9.61 -6.70 -7.34
CA LEU A 16 -10.45 -6.49 -6.15
C LEU A 16 -10.64 -7.80 -5.37
N LEU A 17 -10.82 -8.93 -6.06
CA LEU A 17 -10.93 -10.24 -5.44
C LEU A 17 -9.62 -10.65 -4.75
N LEU A 18 -8.48 -10.45 -5.42
CA LEU A 18 -7.15 -10.71 -4.85
C LEU A 18 -6.88 -9.81 -3.65
N PHE A 19 -7.23 -8.52 -3.75
CA PHE A 19 -7.12 -7.58 -2.65
C PHE A 19 -7.98 -8.00 -1.45
N LEU A 20 -9.26 -8.33 -1.67
CA LEU A 20 -10.14 -8.82 -0.61
C LEU A 20 -9.62 -10.11 0.02
N PHE A 21 -9.06 -11.02 -0.78
CA PHE A 21 -8.48 -12.27 -0.28
C PHE A 21 -7.26 -12.02 0.61
N VAL A 22 -6.33 -11.16 0.18
CA VAL A 22 -5.14 -10.78 0.96
C VAL A 22 -5.54 -10.08 2.26
N VAL A 23 -6.47 -9.13 2.20
CA VAL A 23 -6.93 -8.38 3.38
C VAL A 23 -7.68 -9.29 4.36
N SER A 24 -8.57 -10.15 3.88
CA SER A 24 -9.27 -11.15 4.70
C SER A 24 -8.28 -12.08 5.40
N SER A 25 -7.22 -12.49 4.70
CA SER A 25 -6.17 -13.34 5.27
C SER A 25 -5.40 -12.66 6.39
N LEU A 26 -5.05 -11.37 6.23
CA LEU A 26 -4.39 -10.58 7.27
C LEU A 26 -5.29 -10.39 8.50
N ILE A 27 -6.59 -10.22 8.31
CA ILE A 27 -7.55 -10.02 9.40
C ILE A 27 -7.79 -11.32 10.18
N ARG A 28 -7.93 -12.44 9.47
CA ARG A 28 -8.31 -13.72 10.08
C ARG A 28 -7.11 -14.51 10.61
N GLY A 29 -5.88 -14.09 10.29
CA GLY A 29 -4.66 -14.79 10.69
C GLY A 29 -4.60 -16.23 10.16
N GLN A 30 -5.27 -16.52 9.03
CA GLN A 30 -5.33 -17.87 8.47
C GLN A 30 -4.11 -18.22 7.61
N ASN A 31 -3.24 -17.25 7.32
CA ASN A 31 -1.97 -17.47 6.65
C ASN A 31 -0.85 -17.50 7.69
N PHE A 32 -0.39 -18.69 8.06
CA PHE A 32 0.68 -18.87 9.04
C PHE A 32 2.07 -18.46 8.55
N GLU A 33 2.21 -18.22 7.24
CA GLU A 33 3.42 -17.66 6.64
C GLU A 33 3.59 -16.16 6.96
N LEU A 34 2.52 -15.44 7.31
CA LEU A 34 2.56 -14.00 7.53
C LEU A 34 1.62 -13.58 8.68
N ILE A 35 2.19 -13.22 9.83
CA ILE A 35 1.43 -12.84 11.04
C ILE A 35 1.89 -11.48 11.63
N PRO A 36 1.84 -10.38 10.85
CA PRO A 36 2.40 -9.07 11.24
C PRO A 36 1.64 -8.42 12.42
N PHE A 37 0.41 -8.86 12.68
CA PHE A 37 -0.44 -8.36 13.76
C PHE A 37 -0.67 -9.41 14.86
N GLY A 38 0.04 -10.54 14.85
CA GLY A 38 -0.21 -11.66 15.76
C GLY A 38 -1.53 -12.39 15.47
N SER A 39 -1.79 -13.47 16.23
CA SER A 39 -2.99 -14.29 16.12
C SER A 39 -3.53 -14.69 17.50
N GLY A 40 -4.79 -15.12 17.57
CA GLY A 40 -5.43 -15.57 18.80
C GLY A 40 -5.63 -14.46 19.85
N ARG A 41 -5.51 -14.81 21.15
CA ARG A 41 -5.85 -13.92 22.28
C ARG A 41 -4.91 -12.71 22.45
N ARG A 42 -3.74 -12.72 21.80
CA ARG A 42 -2.75 -11.64 21.85
C ARG A 42 -2.60 -10.94 20.49
N SER A 43 -3.54 -11.15 19.58
CA SER A 43 -3.59 -10.41 18.32
C SER A 43 -3.72 -8.90 18.58
N CYS A 44 -3.16 -8.10 17.69
CA CYS A 44 -3.18 -6.65 17.75
C CYS A 44 -4.65 -6.17 17.67
N PRO A 45 -5.17 -5.50 18.71
CA PRO A 45 -6.55 -5.00 18.67
C PRO A 45 -6.74 -3.88 17.63
N GLY A 46 -5.65 -3.27 17.17
CA GLY A 46 -5.64 -2.21 16.15
C GLY A 46 -5.57 -2.69 14.70
N MET A 47 -5.60 -4.01 14.44
CA MET A 47 -5.40 -4.59 13.11
C MET A 47 -6.36 -4.02 12.05
N SER A 48 -7.67 -3.98 12.31
CA SER A 48 -8.65 -3.47 11.34
C SER A 48 -8.44 -1.99 11.03
N PHE A 49 -8.13 -1.19 12.05
CA PHE A 49 -7.85 0.24 11.89
C PHE A 49 -6.58 0.47 11.08
N ALA A 50 -5.50 -0.24 11.42
CA ALA A 50 -4.22 -0.15 10.70
C ALA A 50 -4.39 -0.45 9.21
N LEU A 51 -5.15 -1.51 8.85
CA LEU A 51 -5.42 -1.85 7.45
C LEU A 51 -6.25 -0.78 6.74
N GLN A 52 -7.28 -0.22 7.38
CA GLN A 52 -8.08 0.85 6.80
C GLN A 52 -7.26 2.11 6.53
N VAL A 53 -6.45 2.54 7.50
CA VAL A 53 -5.57 3.71 7.36
C VAL A 53 -4.52 3.46 6.28
N LEU A 54 -3.89 2.28 6.27
CA LEU A 54 -2.89 1.91 5.28
C LEU A 54 -3.46 1.93 3.86
N HIS A 55 -4.63 1.33 3.64
CA HIS A 55 -5.27 1.33 2.32
C HIS A 55 -5.66 2.74 1.87
N LEU A 56 -6.30 3.52 2.75
CA LEU A 56 -6.72 4.87 2.40
C LEU A 56 -5.52 5.77 2.09
N THR A 57 -4.46 5.65 2.88
CA THR A 57 -3.23 6.43 2.69
C THR A 57 -2.54 6.05 1.39
N LEU A 58 -2.34 4.76 1.14
CA LEU A 58 -1.72 4.28 -0.12
C LEU A 58 -2.58 4.63 -1.33
N ALA A 59 -3.89 4.44 -1.28
CA ALA A 59 -4.78 4.79 -2.38
C ALA A 59 -4.72 6.28 -2.70
N ARG A 60 -4.74 7.16 -1.70
CA ARG A 60 -4.62 8.61 -1.89
C ARG A 60 -3.27 8.98 -2.49
N LEU A 61 -2.19 8.43 -1.96
CA LEU A 61 -0.83 8.70 -2.40
C LEU A 61 -0.60 8.24 -3.85
N LEU A 62 -0.92 6.99 -4.17
CA LEU A 62 -0.76 6.42 -5.51
C LEU A 62 -1.68 7.07 -6.54
N HIS A 63 -2.88 7.50 -6.13
CA HIS A 63 -3.80 8.19 -7.02
C HIS A 63 -3.33 9.62 -7.33
N ALA A 64 -2.81 10.34 -6.33
CA ALA A 64 -2.48 11.76 -6.48
C ALA A 64 -1.08 12.03 -7.03
N PHE A 65 -0.10 11.14 -6.85
CA PHE A 65 1.30 11.41 -7.13
C PHE A 65 2.00 10.34 -7.97
N ASP A 66 2.96 10.79 -8.79
CA ASP A 66 4.06 9.98 -9.32
C ASP A 66 5.17 9.93 -8.29
N PHE A 67 5.73 8.74 -8.10
CA PHE A 67 6.84 8.48 -7.18
C PHE A 67 8.13 8.33 -7.99
N GLY A 68 9.17 9.10 -7.64
CA GLY A 68 10.51 8.94 -8.16
C GLY A 68 11.55 8.98 -7.04
N THR A 69 12.76 8.51 -7.31
CA THR A 69 13.89 8.65 -6.38
C THR A 69 14.79 9.82 -6.81
N PRO A 70 15.49 10.48 -5.87
CA PRO A 70 16.54 11.41 -6.22
C PRO A 70 17.57 10.72 -7.12
N SER A 71 17.84 11.31 -8.27
CA SER A 71 18.84 10.82 -9.23
C SER A 71 18.59 9.41 -9.78
N ASP A 72 17.34 8.91 -9.71
CA ASP A 72 16.95 7.56 -10.18
C ASP A 72 17.77 6.43 -9.52
N GLN A 73 18.28 6.68 -8.31
CA GLN A 73 19.09 5.72 -7.57
C GLN A 73 18.20 4.65 -6.92
N PRO A 74 18.71 3.41 -6.77
CA PRO A 74 18.01 2.36 -6.06
C PRO A 74 17.85 2.74 -4.58
N VAL A 75 16.68 2.42 -4.03
CA VAL A 75 16.41 2.60 -2.60
C VAL A 75 17.18 1.55 -1.81
N ASP A 76 18.03 1.99 -0.89
CA ASP A 76 18.66 1.12 0.09
C ASP A 76 17.59 0.51 1.02
N MET A 77 17.48 -0.81 1.10
CA MET A 77 16.48 -1.50 1.95
C MET A 77 17.10 -2.13 3.20
N THR A 78 18.33 -1.76 3.55
CA THR A 78 18.97 -2.23 4.78
C THR A 78 18.19 -1.79 6.02
N GLU A 79 18.07 -2.68 6.99
CA GLU A 79 17.34 -2.45 8.23
C GLU A 79 18.25 -1.88 9.33
N SER A 80 17.68 -1.00 10.17
CA SER A 80 18.31 -0.58 11.42
C SER A 80 17.73 -1.38 12.58
N PRO A 81 18.51 -1.68 13.64
CA PRO A 81 18.00 -2.31 14.84
C PRO A 81 16.85 -1.52 15.48
N GLY A 82 15.83 -2.21 15.99
CA GLY A 82 14.69 -1.58 16.66
C GLY A 82 13.61 -2.57 17.10
N LEU A 83 12.61 -2.09 17.85
CA LEU A 83 11.38 -2.85 18.16
C LEU A 83 10.50 -3.04 16.90
N THR A 84 10.62 -2.11 15.95
CA THR A 84 10.08 -2.21 14.59
C THR A 84 11.23 -2.50 13.61
N ILE A 85 10.93 -2.55 12.30
CA ILE A 85 11.92 -2.69 11.22
C ILE A 85 12.10 -1.33 10.52
N PRO A 86 12.79 -0.35 11.13
CA PRO A 86 13.10 0.90 10.45
C PRO A 86 14.18 0.68 9.37
N LYS A 87 14.16 1.49 8.32
CA LYS A 87 15.28 1.55 7.36
C LYS A 87 16.52 2.15 8.02
N ALA A 88 17.71 1.67 7.65
CA ALA A 88 18.99 2.18 8.12
C ALA A 88 19.27 3.61 7.61
N THR A 89 18.94 3.86 6.35
CA THR A 89 18.99 5.17 5.71
C THR A 89 17.58 5.75 5.59
N PRO A 90 17.36 7.05 5.84
CA PRO A 90 16.05 7.67 5.56
C PRO A 90 15.61 7.46 4.11
N LEU A 91 14.31 7.25 3.89
CA LEU A 91 13.76 7.13 2.52
C LEU A 91 13.57 8.51 1.92
N GLU A 92 14.25 8.80 0.82
CA GLU A 92 14.06 10.02 0.05
C GLU A 92 13.22 9.73 -1.21
N VAL A 93 12.17 10.52 -1.42
CA VAL A 93 11.21 10.35 -2.53
C VAL A 93 10.87 11.70 -3.12
N LEU A 94 10.84 11.78 -4.44
CA LEU A 94 10.27 12.90 -5.19
C LEU A 94 8.82 12.60 -5.52
N LEU A 95 7.92 13.47 -5.08
CA LEU A 95 6.48 13.36 -5.33
C LEU A 95 6.06 14.40 -6.37
N THR A 96 5.55 13.94 -7.51
CA THR A 96 5.04 14.83 -8.56
C THR A 96 3.52 14.70 -8.65
N PRO A 97 2.74 15.78 -8.47
CA PRO A 97 1.28 15.71 -8.62
C PRO A 97 0.89 15.26 -10.03
N ARG A 98 -0.04 14.31 -10.13
CA ARG A 98 -0.57 13.81 -11.41
C ARG A 98 -1.41 14.85 -12.14
N LEU A 99 -2.09 15.73 -11.40
CA LEU A 99 -2.99 16.73 -11.95
C LEU A 99 -2.32 18.12 -12.04
N PRO A 100 -2.72 18.95 -13.02
CA PRO A 100 -2.22 20.32 -13.13
C PRO A 100 -2.49 21.15 -11.86
N PRO A 101 -1.56 22.02 -11.42
CA PRO A 101 -1.68 22.81 -10.19
C PRO A 101 -2.97 23.62 -10.07
N LYS A 102 -3.50 24.10 -11.21
CA LYS A 102 -4.77 24.84 -11.28
C LYS A 102 -5.98 24.09 -10.72
N LEU A 103 -5.95 22.76 -10.66
CA LEU A 103 -7.04 21.94 -10.10
C LEU A 103 -6.96 21.79 -8.58
N TYR A 104 -5.87 22.22 -7.96
CA TYR A 104 -5.68 22.22 -6.50
C TYR A 104 -5.82 23.61 -5.88
N ALA A 105 -5.90 24.66 -6.70
CA ALA A 105 -6.10 26.03 -6.25
C ALA A 105 -7.59 26.28 -6.00
N TYR A 106 -8.06 25.92 -4.80
CA TYR A 106 -9.37 26.31 -4.27
C TYR A 106 -9.24 26.89 -2.87
#